data_AF-A0A8I2CTR1-F1
#
_entry.id   AF-A0A8I2CTR1-F1
#
_cell.length_a   1.000
_cell.length_b   1.000
_cell.length_c   1.000
_cell.angle_alpha   90.00
_cell.angle_beta   90.00
_cell.angle_gamma   90.00
#
_symmetry.space_group_name_H-M   'P 1'
#
loop_
_entity.id
_entity.type
_entity.pdbx_description
1 polymer ?
#
loop_
_entity_poly.entity_id
_entity_poly.type
_entity_poly.pdbx_seq_one_letter_code
_entity_poly.pdbx_strand_id
1 'polypeptide(L)'
;MTLAQVLGWTVAGVCAAALMNFLLKQISREYLKTITEKNADFTASYRAFMRFMVRNHRYFGIAAGLLFLVHAGVVVASGVTSLTGIAAGLLLLALTGLGLYGFYVRKNPRGVWIHMHRGTAFILALSVIIHVFFKAYVLL
;
A
#
# COMPACT_ATOMS: atom_id res chain seq x y z
N MET A 1 -11.18 -20.43 -4.41
CA MET A 1 -10.57 -19.48 -3.45
C MET A 1 -11.47 -19.38 -2.23
N THR A 2 -10.92 -19.46 -1.02
CA THR A 2 -11.69 -19.24 0.21
C THR A 2 -11.94 -17.74 0.45
N LEU A 3 -12.89 -17.39 1.31
CA LEU A 3 -13.15 -15.99 1.69
C LEU A 3 -11.89 -15.30 2.23
N ALA A 4 -11.12 -16.01 3.07
CA ALA A 4 -9.85 -15.51 3.60
C ALA A 4 -8.85 -15.18 2.48
N GLN A 5 -8.74 -16.02 1.44
CA GLN A 5 -7.86 -15.79 0.31
C GLN A 5 -8.30 -14.57 -0.51
N VAL A 6 -9.61 -14.44 -0.81
CA VAL A 6 -10.15 -13.30 -1.56
C VAL A 6 -9.86 -12.00 -0.81
N LEU A 7 -10.12 -11.96 0.50
CA LEU A 7 -9.82 -10.80 1.34
C LEU A 7 -8.31 -10.51 1.38
N GLY A 8 -7.47 -11.52 1.50
CA GLY A 8 -6.00 -11.37 1.50
C GLY A 8 -5.49 -10.74 0.20
N TRP A 9 -5.93 -11.24 -0.95
CA TRP A 9 -5.59 -10.66 -2.25
C TRP A 9 -6.14 -9.24 -2.43
N THR A 10 -7.34 -8.96 -1.88
CA THR A 10 -7.92 -7.62 -1.92
C THR A 10 -7.09 -6.64 -1.09
N VAL A 11 -6.68 -7.01 0.13
CA VAL A 11 -5.78 -6.22 0.98
C VAL A 11 -4.45 -5.97 0.25
N ALA A 12 -3.84 -7.01 -0.32
CA ALA A 12 -2.59 -6.89 -1.06
C ALA A 12 -2.73 -5.94 -2.27
N GLY A 13 -3.83 -6.04 -3.02
CA GLY A 13 -4.12 -5.16 -4.17
C GLY A 13 -4.28 -3.69 -3.76
N VAL A 14 -5.01 -3.40 -2.69
CA VAL A 14 -5.18 -2.03 -2.19
C VAL A 14 -3.86 -1.48 -1.63
N CYS A 15 -3.07 -2.29 -0.92
CA CYS A 15 -1.71 -1.93 -0.50
C CYS A 15 -0.81 -1.58 -1.70
N ALA A 16 -0.87 -2.39 -2.77
CA ALA A 16 -0.12 -2.13 -4.01
C ALA A 16 -0.57 -0.81 -4.66
N ALA A 17 -1.88 -0.54 -4.72
CA ALA A 17 -2.41 0.74 -5.20
C ALA A 17 -1.93 1.93 -4.36
N ALA A 18 -1.85 1.78 -3.04
CA ALA A 18 -1.30 2.80 -2.16
C ALA A 18 0.20 3.06 -2.42
N LEU A 19 0.99 2.00 -2.61
CA LEU A 19 2.42 2.08 -2.93
C LEU A 19 2.69 2.68 -4.32
N MET A 20 1.78 2.49 -5.27
CA MET A 20 1.90 3.01 -6.63
C MET A 20 2.13 4.53 -6.68
N ASN A 21 1.65 5.28 -5.68
CA ASN A 21 1.91 6.71 -5.54
C ASN A 21 3.43 7.04 -5.49
N PHE A 22 4.26 6.18 -4.90
CA PHE A 22 5.71 6.35 -4.90
C PHE A 22 6.28 6.13 -6.30
N LEU A 23 5.95 5.00 -6.93
CA LEU A 23 6.43 4.63 -8.27
C LEU A 23 6.05 5.65 -9.33
N LEU A 24 4.79 6.11 -9.32
CA LEU A 24 4.31 7.14 -10.26
C LEU A 24 5.03 8.47 -10.06
N LYS A 25 5.31 8.86 -8.81
CA LYS A 25 6.12 10.06 -8.54
C LYS A 25 7.55 9.92 -9.03
N GLN A 26 8.13 8.73 -8.94
CA GLN A 26 9.48 8.47 -9.43
C GLN A 26 9.53 8.51 -10.96
N ILE A 27 8.66 7.76 -11.63
CA ILE A 27 8.56 7.74 -13.09
C ILE A 27 8.32 9.14 -13.64
N SER A 28 7.42 9.92 -13.01
CA SER A 28 7.16 11.30 -13.41
C SER A 28 8.38 12.22 -13.32
N ARG A 29 9.28 12.01 -12.35
CA ARG A 29 10.45 12.87 -12.14
C ARG A 29 11.59 12.55 -13.09
N GLU A 30 11.80 11.25 -13.34
CA GLU A 30 12.96 10.74 -14.08
C GLU A 30 12.68 10.63 -15.59
N TYR A 31 11.50 10.16 -15.99
CA TYR A 31 11.26 9.77 -17.39
C TYR A 31 10.31 10.72 -18.13
N LEU A 32 9.34 11.32 -17.44
CA LEU A 32 8.30 12.11 -18.12
C LEU A 32 8.87 13.37 -18.78
N LYS A 33 9.95 13.95 -18.24
CA LYS A 33 10.64 15.10 -18.83
C LYS A 33 11.18 14.78 -20.23
N THR A 34 11.71 13.57 -20.42
CA THR A 34 12.30 13.12 -21.69
C THR A 34 11.24 12.72 -22.73
N ILE A 35 10.07 12.25 -22.28
CA ILE A 35 9.00 11.72 -23.16
C ILE A 35 8.07 12.84 -23.66
N THR A 36 7.98 13.97 -22.95
CA THR A 36 7.01 15.03 -23.22
C THR A 36 7.07 15.56 -24.67
N GLU A 37 8.26 15.64 -25.27
CA GLU A 37 8.44 16.14 -26.64
C GLU A 37 8.05 15.11 -27.72
N LYS A 38 8.11 13.82 -27.40
CA LYS A 38 7.86 12.73 -28.36
C LYS A 38 6.43 12.19 -28.33
N ASN A 39 5.71 12.36 -27.21
CA ASN A 39 4.38 11.79 -27.05
C ASN A 39 3.51 12.57 -26.05
N ALA A 40 2.85 13.63 -26.54
CA ALA A 40 2.05 14.54 -25.72
C ALA A 40 0.80 13.86 -25.12
N ASP A 41 0.13 13.00 -25.89
CA ASP A 41 -1.12 12.32 -25.47
C ASP A 41 -0.87 11.29 -24.36
N PHE A 42 0.20 10.50 -24.48
CA PHE A 42 0.65 9.62 -23.41
C PHE A 42 0.97 10.41 -22.14
N THR A 43 1.70 11.52 -22.29
CA THR A 43 2.08 12.38 -21.16
C THR A 43 0.85 12.97 -20.44
N ALA A 44 -0.17 13.39 -21.18
CA ALA A 44 -1.42 13.89 -20.63
C ALA A 44 -2.18 12.79 -19.86
N SER A 45 -2.33 11.61 -20.47
CA SER A 45 -2.99 10.45 -19.86
C SER A 45 -2.29 9.99 -18.58
N TYR A 46 -0.95 9.93 -18.62
CA TYR A 46 -0.13 9.60 -17.47
C TYR A 46 -0.31 10.60 -16.33
N ARG A 47 -0.30 11.91 -16.62
CA ARG A 47 -0.50 12.95 -15.61
C ARG A 47 -1.90 12.89 -15.00
N ALA A 48 -2.92 12.56 -15.79
CA ALA A 48 -4.29 12.37 -15.29
C ALA A 48 -4.36 11.17 -14.33
N PHE A 49 -3.81 10.03 -14.73
CA PHE A 49 -3.74 8.83 -13.89
C PHE A 49 -2.94 9.06 -12.60
N MET A 50 -1.75 9.66 -12.71
CA MET A 50 -0.94 10.03 -11.56
C MET A 50 -1.72 10.93 -10.59
N ARG A 51 -2.40 11.96 -11.10
CA ARG A 51 -3.20 12.87 -10.27
C ARG A 51 -4.31 12.14 -9.53
N PHE A 52 -5.01 11.21 -10.20
CA PHE A 52 -6.00 10.34 -9.58
C PHE A 52 -5.38 9.52 -8.45
N MET A 53 -4.26 8.83 -8.71
CA MET A 53 -3.60 7.98 -7.71
C MET A 53 -3.08 8.78 -6.51
N VAL A 54 -2.45 9.93 -6.73
CA VAL A 54 -1.93 10.79 -5.65
C VAL A 54 -3.08 11.37 -4.81
N ARG A 55 -4.15 11.85 -5.45
CA ARG A 55 -5.31 12.43 -4.75
C ARG A 55 -6.04 11.39 -3.91
N ASN A 56 -6.12 10.15 -4.39
CA ASN A 56 -6.83 9.07 -3.72
C ASN A 56 -5.95 8.21 -2.80
N HIS A 57 -4.64 8.45 -2.74
CA HIS A 57 -3.69 7.68 -1.92
C HIS A 57 -4.15 7.49 -0.47
N ARG A 58 -4.70 8.53 0.17
CA ARG A 58 -5.23 8.44 1.55
C ARG A 58 -6.37 7.43 1.68
N TYR A 59 -7.24 7.37 0.67
CA TYR A 59 -8.38 6.46 0.67
C TYR A 59 -7.92 5.02 0.47
N PHE A 60 -6.91 4.79 -0.38
CA PHE A 60 -6.28 3.47 -0.49
C PHE A 60 -5.65 3.03 0.84
N GLY A 61 -4.92 3.91 1.53
CA GLY A 61 -4.34 3.59 2.84
C GLY A 61 -5.40 3.23 3.89
N ILE A 62 -6.47 4.03 3.99
CA ILE A 62 -7.58 3.76 4.92
C ILE A 62 -8.30 2.46 4.55
N ALA A 63 -8.61 2.26 3.26
CA ALA A 63 -9.26 1.05 2.78
C ALA A 63 -8.42 -0.20 3.06
N ALA A 64 -7.10 -0.14 2.89
CA ALA A 64 -6.20 -1.24 3.23
C ALA A 64 -6.27 -1.59 4.72
N GLY A 65 -6.24 -0.59 5.61
CA GLY A 65 -6.40 -0.80 7.05
C GLY A 65 -7.74 -1.44 7.42
N LEU A 66 -8.85 -0.94 6.87
CA LEU A 66 -10.19 -1.48 7.15
C LEU A 66 -10.36 -2.91 6.61
N LEU A 67 -9.96 -3.16 5.36
CA LEU A 67 -10.01 -4.50 4.77
C LEU A 67 -9.13 -5.49 5.53
N PHE A 68 -7.99 -5.04 6.03
CA PHE A 68 -7.12 -5.87 6.86
C PHE A 68 -7.82 -6.29 8.15
N LEU A 69 -8.54 -5.40 8.83
CA LEU A 69 -9.29 -5.76 10.04
C LEU A 69 -10.30 -6.88 9.76
N VAL A 70 -11.00 -6.79 8.64
CA VAL A 70 -11.95 -7.83 8.20
C VAL A 70 -11.21 -9.15 7.88
N HIS A 71 -10.13 -9.07 7.10
CA HIS A 71 -9.31 -10.24 6.77
C HIS A 71 -8.75 -10.93 8.01
N ALA A 72 -8.16 -10.16 8.93
CA ALA A 72 -7.60 -10.66 10.18
C ALA A 72 -8.69 -11.33 11.05
N GLY A 73 -9.88 -10.73 11.13
CA GLY A 73 -11.02 -11.32 11.84
C GLY A 73 -11.40 -12.69 11.29
N VAL A 74 -11.48 -12.83 9.97
CA VAL A 74 -11.78 -14.12 9.31
C VAL A 74 -10.67 -15.15 9.56
N VAL A 75 -9.41 -14.76 9.48
CA VAL A 75 -8.24 -15.65 9.69
C VAL A 75 -8.13 -16.11 11.15
N VAL A 76 -8.42 -15.23 12.11
CA VAL A 76 -8.44 -15.58 13.54
C VAL A 76 -9.61 -16.52 13.83
N ALA A 77 -10.81 -16.24 13.28
CA ALA A 77 -11.97 -17.10 13.44
C ALA A 77 -11.79 -18.50 12.84
N SER A 78 -10.97 -18.64 11.80
CA SER A 78 -10.64 -19.96 11.23
C SER A 78 -9.57 -20.73 12.01
N GLY A 79 -8.96 -20.14 13.05
CA GLY A 79 -7.94 -20.78 13.88
C GLY A 79 -6.57 -20.93 13.21
N VAL A 80 -6.34 -20.36 12.02
CA VAL A 80 -5.11 -20.54 11.24
C VAL A 80 -4.38 -19.21 11.07
N THR A 81 -3.67 -18.78 12.10
CA THR A 81 -2.84 -17.57 12.08
C THR A 81 -1.37 -17.90 11.78
N SER A 82 -0.68 -17.06 10.98
CA SER A 82 0.77 -17.18 10.79
C SER A 82 1.52 -15.98 11.38
N LEU A 83 2.72 -16.24 11.89
CA LEU A 83 3.59 -15.18 12.44
C LEU A 83 3.90 -14.10 11.41
N THR A 84 4.14 -14.50 10.14
CA THR A 84 4.36 -13.57 9.02
C THR A 84 3.15 -12.68 8.75
N GLY A 85 1.93 -13.19 8.94
CA GLY A 85 0.68 -12.44 8.76
C GLY A 85 0.44 -11.46 9.89
N ILE A 86 0.74 -11.86 11.14
CA ILE A 86 0.69 -10.96 12.30
C ILE A 86 1.68 -9.81 12.12
N ALA A 87 2.93 -10.11 11.74
CA ALA A 87 3.94 -9.08 11.50
C ALA A 87 3.52 -8.09 10.39
N ALA A 88 3.05 -8.59 9.25
CA ALA A 88 2.55 -7.75 8.15
C ALA A 88 1.33 -6.91 8.58
N GLY A 89 0.41 -7.50 9.34
CA GLY A 89 -0.77 -6.84 9.86
C GLY A 89 -0.45 -5.70 10.82
N LEU A 90 0.45 -5.92 11.77
CA LEU A 90 0.91 -4.88 12.69
C LEU A 90 1.61 -3.73 11.96
N LEU A 91 2.44 -4.04 10.96
CA LEU A 91 3.06 -3.03 10.11
C LEU A 91 2.03 -2.22 9.32
N LEU A 92 0.98 -2.87 8.79
CA LEU A 92 -0.09 -2.19 8.06
C LEU A 92 -0.91 -1.27 8.96
N LEU A 93 -1.24 -1.71 10.18
CA LEU A 93 -1.91 -0.86 11.17
C LEU A 93 -1.03 0.33 11.56
N ALA A 94 0.25 0.11 11.84
CA ALA A 94 1.19 1.18 12.16
C ALA A 94 1.33 2.18 11.00
N LEU A 95 1.43 1.70 9.76
CA LEU A 95 1.53 2.53 8.57
C LEU A 95 0.27 3.37 8.34
N THR A 96 -0.90 2.74 8.48
CA THR A 96 -2.20 3.41 8.36
C THR A 96 -2.34 4.48 9.45
N GLY A 97 -1.98 4.15 10.69
CA GLY A 97 -1.94 5.06 11.82
C GLY A 97 -1.00 6.26 11.59
N LEU A 98 0.21 6.02 11.08
CA LEU A 98 1.15 7.09 10.68
C LEU A 98 0.57 7.99 9.59
N GLY A 99 -0.14 7.41 8.61
CA GLY A 99 -0.82 8.16 7.55
C GLY A 99 -1.92 9.06 8.11
N LEU A 100 -2.76 8.54 9.02
CA LEU A 100 -3.81 9.29 9.70
C LEU A 100 -3.22 10.39 10.60
N TYR A 101 -2.19 10.07 11.39
CA TYR A 101 -1.48 11.02 12.25
C TYR A 101 -0.90 12.18 11.43
N GLY A 102 -0.23 11.89 10.31
CA GLY A 102 0.32 12.91 9.43
C GLY A 102 -0.74 13.84 8.85
N PHE A 103 -1.90 13.30 8.47
CA PHE A 103 -2.97 14.05 7.84
C PHE A 103 -3.81 14.87 8.84
N TYR A 104 -4.20 14.29 9.97
CA TYR A 104 -5.11 14.94 10.92
C TYR A 104 -4.40 15.72 12.03
N VAL A 105 -3.25 15.24 12.50
CA VAL A 105 -2.58 15.81 13.68
C VAL A 105 -1.42 16.70 13.28
N ARG A 106 -0.40 16.15 12.60
CA ARG A 106 0.84 16.89 12.35
C ARG A 106 0.70 17.95 11.27
N LYS A 107 -0.05 17.68 10.19
CA LYS A 107 -0.32 18.54 9.02
C LYS A 107 0.90 19.16 8.31
N ASN A 108 2.12 18.92 8.79
CA ASN A 108 3.36 19.42 8.23
C ASN A 108 3.97 18.38 7.29
N PRO A 109 4.07 18.66 5.97
CA PRO A 109 4.54 17.72 4.97
C PRO A 109 6.06 17.49 4.98
N ARG A 110 6.83 18.19 5.82
CA ARG A 110 8.29 18.09 5.93
C ARG A 110 8.78 17.55 7.28
N GLY A 111 7.89 17.05 8.12
CA GLY A 111 8.26 16.50 9.42
C GLY A 111 8.87 15.09 9.33
N VAL A 112 9.63 14.69 10.36
CA VAL A 112 10.26 13.35 10.50
C VAL A 112 9.27 12.19 10.25
N TRP A 113 7.99 12.38 10.62
CA TRP A 113 6.94 11.38 10.43
C TRP A 113 6.81 10.91 8.98
N ILE A 114 7.10 11.75 7.97
CA ILE A 114 6.98 11.35 6.57
C ILE A 114 8.06 10.34 6.17
N HIS A 115 9.26 10.47 6.76
CA HIS A 115 10.34 9.51 6.58
C HIS A 115 9.98 8.18 7.25
N MET A 116 9.41 8.24 8.45
CA MET A 116 8.89 7.04 9.13
C MET A 116 7.79 6.37 8.31
N HIS A 117 6.77 7.11 7.87
CA HIS A 117 5.68 6.57 7.05
C HIS A 117 6.20 5.91 5.77
N ARG A 118 7.13 6.56 5.05
CA ARG A 118 7.74 5.96 3.84
C ARG A 118 8.58 4.74 4.17
N GLY A 119 9.42 4.79 5.21
CA GLY A 119 10.24 3.67 5.64
C GLY A 119 9.39 2.45 6.02
N THR A 120 8.36 2.67 6.84
CA THR A 120 7.40 1.63 7.22
C THR A 120 6.66 1.07 6.00
N ALA A 121 6.36 1.88 4.98
CA ALA A 121 5.72 1.41 3.76
C ALA A 121 6.59 0.41 2.99
N PHE A 122 7.91 0.64 2.91
CA PHE A 122 8.83 -0.31 2.28
C PHE A 122 8.99 -1.60 3.09
N ILE A 123 9.09 -1.49 4.42
CA ILE A 123 9.16 -2.66 5.31
C ILE A 123 7.87 -3.48 5.20
N LEU A 124 6.71 -2.83 5.16
CA LEU A 124 5.43 -3.49 4.94
C LEU A 124 5.39 -4.20 3.59
N ALA A 125 5.83 -3.54 2.51
CA ALA A 125 5.84 -4.15 1.18
C ALA A 125 6.63 -5.46 1.17
N LEU A 126 7.83 -5.46 1.77
CA LEU A 126 8.65 -6.66 1.92
C LEU A 126 7.96 -7.73 2.78
N SER A 127 7.37 -7.32 3.91
CA SER A 127 6.65 -8.23 4.81
C SER A 127 5.45 -8.90 4.15
N VAL A 128 4.68 -8.16 3.34
CA VAL A 128 3.55 -8.71 2.57
C VAL A 128 4.03 -9.70 1.51
N ILE A 129 5.12 -9.39 0.79
CA ILE A 129 5.72 -10.32 -0.19
C ILE A 129 6.10 -11.63 0.49
N ILE A 130 6.81 -11.55 1.62
CA ILE A 130 7.20 -12.73 2.41
C ILE A 130 5.94 -13.50 2.85
N HIS A 131 4.94 -12.83 3.42
CA HIS A 131 3.71 -13.48 3.87
C HIS A 131 2.98 -14.22 2.75
N VAL A 132 2.79 -13.56 1.60
CA VAL A 132 2.14 -14.16 0.44
C VAL A 132 2.96 -15.33 -0.10
N PHE A 133 4.29 -15.20 -0.20
CA PHE A 133 5.17 -16.28 -0.64
C PHE A 133 5.03 -17.53 0.25
N PHE A 134 5.11 -17.36 1.57
CA PHE A 134 4.96 -18.48 2.50
C PHE A 134 3.57 -19.12 2.44
N LYS A 135 2.50 -18.32 2.29
CA LYS A 135 1.14 -18.85 2.18
C LYS A 135 0.81 -19.47 0.83
N ALA A 136 1.44 -19.01 -0.25
CA ALA A 136 1.17 -19.51 -1.60
C ALA A 136 2.03 -20.71 -2.00
N TYR A 137 3.27 -20.81 -1.50
CA TYR A 137 4.23 -21.81 -1.96
C TYR A 137 4.75 -22.78 -0.88
N VAL A 138 4.76 -22.37 0.39
CA VAL A 138 5.36 -23.18 1.47
C VAL A 138 4.30 -23.95 2.29
N LEU A 139 3.10 -23.37 2.43
CA LEU A 139 1.99 -23.94 3.21
C LEU A 139 0.80 -24.36 2.34
N LEU A 140 1.06 -24.77 1.09
CA LEU A 140 0.09 -25.52 0.28
C LEU A 140 -0.20 -26.87 0.93
#